data_AF-A0A0K8Q774-F1
#
_entry.id   AF-A0A0K8Q774-F1
#
_cell.length_a   1.000
_cell.length_b   1.000
_cell.length_c   1.000
_cell.angle_alpha   90.00
_cell.angle_beta   90.00
_cell.angle_gamma   90.00
#
_symmetry.space_group_name_H-M   'P 1'
#
loop_
_entity.id
_entity.type
_entity.pdbx_description
1 polymer ?
#
loop_
_entity_poly.entity_id
_entity_poly.type
_entity_poly.pdbx_seq_one_letter_code
_entity_poly.pdbx_strand_id
1 'polypeptide(L)'
;MLVTAHLGRPKGAPDEKYSLKPAVERLAELATFKVGLAADTVGASAKELAAVLQDGEALVLENVRFDARETSKDDAERGAFADELVALTGDNGAFVDDAFGAVHRKHASVYDVATRLPSYQGDLVHTEVEVLRKLTTDTQRPYVVVLGGSKVSDKLAVIDNLIGKADTILVGGGMLFTFLAAAGHKVAGSLLEEDQIPVVQDYLQRAAAAGTEFVVPTDVVVASKFAADAEHETVSAEAIEGSSFGARGIGLDIGPDSAAAFAARIKGAKTVFWN
;
A
#
# COMPACT_ATOMS: atom_id res chain seq x y z
N MET A 1 -25.33 12.09 -5.35
CA MET A 1 -23.97 11.60 -5.71
C MET A 1 -23.99 10.09 -5.86
N LEU A 2 -23.42 9.56 -6.94
CA LEU A 2 -23.20 8.13 -7.12
C LEU A 2 -21.81 7.76 -6.57
N VAL A 3 -21.71 6.68 -5.82
CA VAL A 3 -20.47 6.21 -5.20
C VAL A 3 -20.18 4.79 -5.64
N THR A 4 -19.01 4.58 -6.23
CA THR A 4 -18.48 3.25 -6.58
C THR A 4 -17.35 2.89 -5.63
N ALA A 5 -17.35 1.66 -5.11
CA ALA A 5 -16.27 1.13 -4.29
C ALA A 5 -16.10 -0.37 -4.52
N HIS A 6 -14.97 -0.92 -4.07
CA HIS A 6 -14.75 -2.35 -4.06
C HIS A 6 -14.41 -2.84 -2.66
N LEU A 7 -14.81 -4.08 -2.37
CA LEU A 7 -14.43 -4.78 -1.14
C LEU A 7 -13.84 -6.14 -1.50
N GLY A 8 -12.64 -6.42 -1.00
CA GLY A 8 -11.96 -7.70 -1.20
C GLY A 8 -11.71 -8.03 -2.68
N ARG A 9 -11.76 -9.32 -3.00
CA ARG A 9 -11.49 -9.87 -4.34
C ARG A 9 -12.55 -10.90 -4.72
N PRO A 10 -13.83 -10.49 -4.87
CA PRO A 10 -14.84 -11.36 -5.46
C PRO A 10 -14.40 -11.70 -6.89
N LYS A 11 -14.63 -12.93 -7.32
CA LYS A 11 -14.15 -13.44 -8.62
C LYS A 11 -15.10 -13.03 -9.76
N GLY A 12 -15.51 -11.76 -9.80
CA GLY A 12 -16.43 -11.23 -10.81
C GLY A 12 -17.88 -11.71 -10.67
N ALA A 13 -18.30 -12.06 -9.47
CA ALA A 13 -19.68 -12.46 -9.17
C ALA A 13 -20.08 -12.02 -7.75
N PRO A 14 -21.38 -11.76 -7.49
CA PRO A 14 -21.89 -11.42 -6.17
C PRO A 14 -21.59 -12.48 -5.12
N ASP A 15 -21.12 -12.02 -3.96
CA ASP A 15 -20.86 -12.82 -2.77
C ASP A 15 -21.17 -11.96 -1.54
N GLU A 16 -22.09 -12.42 -0.69
CA GLU A 16 -22.56 -11.67 0.48
C GLU A 16 -21.41 -11.21 1.39
N LYS A 17 -20.34 -12.01 1.50
CA LYS A 17 -19.15 -11.66 2.29
C LYS A 17 -18.48 -10.37 1.82
N TYR A 18 -18.60 -10.05 0.53
CA TYR A 18 -17.98 -8.89 -0.10
C TYR A 18 -19.00 -7.81 -0.47
N SER A 19 -20.25 -7.90 0.00
CA SER A 19 -21.22 -6.80 -0.16
C SER A 19 -20.76 -5.55 0.59
N LEU A 20 -21.06 -4.38 0.02
CA LEU A 20 -20.81 -3.08 0.63
C LEU A 20 -21.85 -2.72 1.68
N LYS A 21 -22.92 -3.50 1.86
CA LYS A 21 -23.98 -3.22 2.84
C LYS A 21 -23.47 -2.81 4.23
N PRO A 22 -22.53 -3.53 4.88
CA PRO A 22 -22.02 -3.09 6.18
C PRO A 22 -21.29 -1.74 6.14
N ALA A 23 -20.59 -1.45 5.04
CA ALA A 23 -19.91 -0.18 4.85
C ALA A 23 -20.91 0.96 4.62
N VAL A 24 -21.99 0.72 3.87
CA VAL A 24 -23.07 1.70 3.64
C VAL A 24 -23.85 1.98 4.92
N GLU A 25 -24.16 0.96 5.71
CA GLU A 25 -24.80 1.13 7.02
C GLU A 25 -23.95 2.05 7.92
N ARG A 26 -22.63 1.80 7.98
CA ARG A 26 -21.72 2.66 8.74
C ARG A 26 -21.60 4.06 8.16
N LEU A 27 -21.56 4.19 6.83
CA LEU A 27 -21.53 5.50 6.17
C LEU A 27 -22.79 6.30 6.47
N ALA A 28 -23.97 5.67 6.50
CA ALA A 28 -25.23 6.30 6.84
C ALA A 28 -25.27 6.81 8.29
N GLU A 29 -24.59 6.14 9.23
CA GLU A 29 -24.44 6.62 10.62
C GLU A 29 -23.52 7.85 10.73
N LEU A 30 -22.50 7.93 9.85
CA LEU A 30 -21.48 8.98 9.88
C LEU A 30 -21.87 10.21 9.05
N ALA A 31 -22.62 10.01 7.97
CA ALA A 31 -23.00 11.05 7.04
C ALA A 31 -24.10 11.95 7.63
N THR A 32 -24.03 13.23 7.32
CA THR A 32 -25.10 14.20 7.61
C THR A 32 -26.21 14.19 6.55
N PHE A 33 -26.10 13.30 5.57
CA PHE A 33 -27.01 13.14 4.45
C PHE A 33 -27.47 11.70 4.30
N LYS A 34 -28.56 11.49 3.54
CA LYS A 34 -29.10 10.17 3.29
C LYS A 34 -28.19 9.37 2.35
N VAL A 35 -27.95 8.12 2.72
CA VAL A 35 -27.12 7.18 1.97
C VAL A 35 -27.96 5.95 1.62
N GLY A 36 -28.06 5.63 0.34
CA GLY A 36 -28.67 4.42 -0.18
C GLY A 36 -27.64 3.42 -0.71
N LEU A 37 -28.07 2.17 -0.88
CA LEU A 37 -27.31 1.11 -1.54
C LEU A 37 -28.16 0.52 -2.67
N ALA A 38 -27.61 0.44 -3.88
CA ALA A 38 -28.18 -0.36 -4.96
C ALA A 38 -27.89 -1.85 -4.73
N ALA A 39 -28.82 -2.72 -5.14
CA ALA A 39 -28.65 -4.18 -5.03
C ALA A 39 -27.73 -4.76 -6.13
N ASP A 40 -27.32 -3.93 -7.10
CA ASP A 40 -26.45 -4.27 -8.22
C ASP A 40 -25.53 -3.08 -8.57
N THR A 41 -24.66 -3.27 -9.58
CA THR A 41 -23.71 -2.24 -10.04
C THR A 41 -24.34 -1.35 -11.12
N VAL A 42 -24.81 -1.95 -12.22
CA VAL A 42 -25.39 -1.26 -13.39
C VAL A 42 -26.72 -1.87 -13.84
N GLY A 43 -27.33 -2.68 -12.96
CA GLY A 43 -28.57 -3.39 -13.22
C GLY A 43 -29.81 -2.53 -12.99
N ALA A 44 -30.95 -3.20 -12.79
CA ALA A 44 -32.24 -2.52 -12.62
C ALA A 44 -32.24 -1.67 -11.33
N SER A 45 -31.68 -2.18 -10.24
CA SER A 45 -31.69 -1.47 -8.96
C SER A 45 -30.85 -0.19 -9.02
N ALA A 46 -29.65 -0.25 -9.60
CA ALA A 46 -28.81 0.92 -9.78
C ALA A 46 -29.50 1.98 -10.66
N LYS A 47 -30.11 1.58 -11.78
CA LYS A 47 -30.79 2.48 -12.72
C LYS A 47 -31.99 3.17 -12.07
N GLU A 48 -32.85 2.41 -11.40
CA GLU A 48 -34.05 2.94 -10.74
C GLU A 48 -33.71 3.90 -9.61
N LEU A 49 -32.75 3.53 -8.75
CA LEU A 49 -32.33 4.37 -7.62
C LEU A 49 -31.56 5.61 -8.06
N ALA A 50 -30.72 5.50 -9.11
CA ALA A 50 -30.02 6.65 -9.68
C ALA A 50 -30.99 7.66 -10.28
N ALA A 51 -32.04 7.20 -10.98
CA ALA A 51 -33.03 8.06 -11.62
C ALA A 51 -33.85 8.91 -10.64
N VAL A 52 -33.99 8.46 -9.39
CA VAL A 52 -34.75 9.17 -8.34
C VAL A 52 -33.85 9.83 -7.29
N LEU A 53 -32.53 9.75 -7.45
CA LEU A 53 -31.56 10.32 -6.51
C LEU A 53 -31.68 11.84 -6.47
N GLN A 54 -31.84 12.38 -5.25
CA GLN A 54 -32.01 13.83 -5.06
C GLN A 54 -30.69 14.52 -4.72
N ASP A 55 -30.66 15.84 -4.92
CA ASP A 55 -29.55 16.68 -4.51
C ASP A 55 -29.30 16.54 -3.00
N GLY A 56 -28.03 16.40 -2.63
CA GLY A 56 -27.62 16.17 -1.25
C GLY A 56 -27.79 14.73 -0.77
N GLU A 57 -28.25 13.78 -1.58
CA GLU A 57 -28.25 12.35 -1.25
C GLU A 57 -27.07 11.61 -1.89
N ALA A 58 -26.67 10.48 -1.29
CA ALA A 58 -25.69 9.56 -1.86
C ALA A 58 -26.32 8.19 -2.16
N LEU A 59 -25.98 7.62 -3.32
CA LEU A 59 -26.27 6.25 -3.67
C LEU A 59 -24.97 5.52 -3.90
N VAL A 60 -24.69 4.53 -3.04
CA VAL A 60 -23.57 3.62 -3.21
C VAL A 60 -24.05 2.48 -4.11
N LEU A 61 -23.31 2.20 -5.18
CA LEU A 61 -23.54 1.01 -6.01
C LEU A 61 -22.96 -0.20 -5.29
N GLU A 62 -23.46 -1.40 -5.58
CA GLU A 62 -22.85 -2.59 -5.00
C GLU A 62 -21.40 -2.76 -5.48
N ASN A 63 -20.61 -3.60 -4.81
CA ASN A 63 -19.19 -3.82 -5.06
C ASN A 63 -18.88 -3.94 -6.55
N VAL A 64 -18.12 -2.98 -7.11
CA VAL A 64 -17.85 -2.94 -8.56
C VAL A 64 -17.14 -4.19 -9.08
N ARG A 65 -16.44 -4.94 -8.21
CA ARG A 65 -15.80 -6.22 -8.56
C ARG A 65 -16.77 -7.41 -8.59
N PHE A 66 -18.05 -7.22 -8.31
CA PHE A 66 -19.09 -8.19 -8.65
C PHE A 66 -19.35 -8.26 -10.15
N ASP A 67 -18.94 -7.24 -10.91
CA ASP A 67 -18.86 -7.31 -12.35
C ASP A 67 -17.42 -7.67 -12.76
N ALA A 68 -17.25 -8.78 -13.49
CA ALA A 68 -15.94 -9.24 -13.95
C ALA A 68 -15.23 -8.20 -14.84
N ARG A 69 -16.00 -7.36 -15.54
CA ARG A 69 -15.49 -6.35 -16.47
C ARG A 69 -14.68 -5.26 -15.78
N GLU A 70 -14.93 -5.00 -14.49
CA GLU A 70 -14.20 -4.00 -13.69
C GLU A 70 -12.68 -4.16 -13.78
N THR A 71 -12.20 -5.40 -13.76
CA THR A 71 -10.76 -5.73 -13.82
C THR A 71 -10.35 -6.43 -15.11
N SER A 72 -11.20 -6.40 -16.14
CA SER A 72 -10.91 -7.08 -17.39
C SER A 72 -9.64 -6.53 -18.04
N LYS A 73 -8.86 -7.46 -18.60
CA LYS A 73 -7.69 -7.15 -19.42
C LYS A 73 -8.09 -6.69 -20.82
N ASP A 74 -9.35 -6.92 -21.21
CA ASP A 74 -9.91 -6.42 -22.46
C ASP A 74 -10.44 -4.98 -22.24
N ASP A 75 -9.86 -4.03 -22.98
CA ASP A 75 -10.25 -2.62 -22.92
C ASP A 75 -11.69 -2.39 -23.39
N ALA A 76 -12.22 -3.21 -24.30
CA ALA A 76 -13.59 -3.09 -24.79
C ALA A 76 -14.61 -3.53 -23.73
N GLU A 77 -14.35 -4.65 -23.03
CA GLU A 77 -15.22 -5.11 -21.94
C GLU A 77 -15.25 -4.13 -20.78
N ARG A 78 -14.07 -3.67 -20.37
CA ARG A 78 -13.93 -2.70 -19.28
C ARG A 78 -14.56 -1.37 -19.66
N GLY A 79 -14.38 -0.95 -20.91
CA GLY A 79 -14.99 0.24 -21.47
C GLY A 79 -16.52 0.18 -21.49
N ALA A 80 -17.10 -0.96 -21.87
CA ALA A 80 -18.56 -1.13 -21.87
C ALA A 80 -19.15 -1.03 -20.46
N PHE A 81 -18.48 -1.59 -19.45
CA PHE A 81 -18.93 -1.42 -18.06
C PHE A 81 -18.81 0.04 -17.59
N ALA A 82 -17.74 0.74 -17.97
CA ALA A 82 -17.61 2.17 -17.70
C ALA A 82 -18.70 3.01 -18.38
N ASP A 83 -19.08 2.69 -19.62
CA ASP A 83 -20.18 3.37 -20.33
C ASP A 83 -21.51 3.21 -19.58
N GLU A 84 -21.77 2.01 -19.04
CA GLU A 84 -22.97 1.76 -18.22
C GLU A 84 -22.94 2.52 -16.88
N LEU A 85 -21.78 2.62 -16.22
CA LEU A 85 -21.62 3.45 -15.01
C LEU A 85 -21.85 4.94 -15.30
N VAL A 86 -21.30 5.43 -16.42
CA VAL A 86 -21.47 6.82 -16.87
C VAL A 86 -22.94 7.12 -17.17
N ALA A 87 -23.66 6.19 -17.80
CA ALA A 87 -25.08 6.36 -18.11
C ALA A 87 -25.94 6.58 -16.85
N LEU A 88 -25.54 6.09 -15.67
CA LEU A 88 -26.24 6.34 -14.40
C LEU A 88 -26.17 7.82 -13.97
N THR A 89 -25.17 8.57 -14.43
CA THR A 89 -24.94 9.96 -14.04
C THR A 89 -25.81 10.97 -14.82
N GLY A 90 -26.46 10.53 -15.90
CA GLY A 90 -27.20 11.40 -16.82
C GLY A 90 -26.30 12.29 -17.67
N ASP A 91 -26.86 13.33 -18.28
CA ASP A 91 -26.17 14.15 -19.30
C ASP A 91 -25.11 15.11 -18.71
N ASN A 92 -25.17 15.39 -17.40
CA ASN A 92 -24.32 16.37 -16.71
C ASN A 92 -23.41 15.73 -15.66
N GLY A 93 -23.04 14.47 -15.86
CA GLY A 93 -22.12 13.75 -14.98
C GLY A 93 -20.74 14.38 -14.91
N ALA A 94 -20.09 14.23 -13.75
CA ALA A 94 -18.67 14.47 -13.57
C ALA A 94 -18.10 13.32 -12.74
N PHE A 95 -16.83 12.99 -12.97
CA PHE A 95 -16.12 11.98 -12.23
C PHE A 95 -15.20 12.62 -11.19
N VAL A 96 -15.25 12.13 -9.96
CA VAL A 96 -14.31 12.51 -8.90
C VAL A 96 -13.63 11.24 -8.41
N ASP A 97 -12.32 11.13 -8.62
CA ASP A 97 -11.54 10.04 -8.05
C ASP A 97 -11.03 10.45 -6.67
N ASP A 98 -11.56 9.81 -5.64
CA ASP A 98 -11.14 10.00 -4.25
C ASP A 98 -10.55 8.70 -3.65
N ALA A 99 -10.17 7.73 -4.49
CA ALA A 99 -9.73 6.41 -4.08
C ALA A 99 -8.22 6.21 -4.31
N PHE A 100 -7.36 6.93 -3.57
CA PHE A 100 -5.89 6.88 -3.74
C PHE A 100 -5.32 5.45 -3.78
N GLY A 101 -5.84 4.54 -2.95
CA GLY A 101 -5.42 3.14 -2.94
C GLY A 101 -5.69 2.36 -4.24
N ALA A 102 -6.53 2.88 -5.14
CA ALA A 102 -6.92 2.25 -6.40
C ALA A 102 -6.36 2.95 -7.65
N VAL A 103 -5.92 4.22 -7.57
CA VAL A 103 -5.49 5.03 -8.74
C VAL A 103 -4.36 4.43 -9.56
N HIS A 104 -3.57 3.52 -8.98
CA HIS A 104 -2.50 2.78 -9.65
C HIS A 104 -3.01 1.65 -10.56
N ARG A 105 -4.34 1.47 -10.69
CA ARG A 105 -4.97 0.38 -11.45
C ARG A 105 -5.76 0.92 -12.64
N LYS A 106 -5.57 0.29 -13.80
CA LYS A 106 -6.39 0.52 -15.00
C LYS A 106 -7.69 -0.31 -14.91
N HIS A 107 -8.61 0.12 -14.04
CA HIS A 107 -9.92 -0.51 -13.85
C HIS A 107 -11.07 0.33 -14.45
N ALA A 108 -12.25 -0.26 -14.65
CA ALA A 108 -13.38 0.46 -15.26
C ALA A 108 -13.77 1.69 -14.42
N SER A 109 -14.02 1.48 -13.13
CA SER A 109 -14.45 2.52 -12.18
C SER A 109 -13.38 3.58 -11.84
N VAL A 110 -12.13 3.33 -12.20
CA VAL A 110 -10.98 4.20 -11.86
C VAL A 110 -10.49 4.95 -13.10
N TYR A 111 -10.17 4.22 -14.16
CA TYR A 111 -9.52 4.77 -15.35
C TYR A 111 -10.54 5.07 -16.45
N ASP A 112 -11.38 4.10 -16.81
CA ASP A 112 -12.24 4.24 -18.00
C ASP A 112 -13.38 5.23 -17.79
N VAL A 113 -14.00 5.29 -16.61
CA VAL A 113 -14.98 6.35 -16.31
C VAL A 113 -14.34 7.74 -16.41
N ALA A 114 -13.10 7.89 -15.93
CA ALA A 114 -12.36 9.15 -16.00
C ALA A 114 -12.09 9.63 -17.42
N THR A 115 -11.98 8.73 -18.41
CA THR A 115 -11.79 9.12 -19.82
C THR A 115 -13.10 9.50 -20.52
N ARG A 116 -14.25 9.33 -19.87
CA ARG A 116 -15.60 9.54 -20.45
C ARG A 116 -16.29 10.77 -19.90
N LEU A 117 -15.99 11.14 -18.66
CA LEU A 117 -16.56 12.29 -17.97
C LEU A 117 -15.48 13.34 -17.70
N PRO A 118 -15.86 14.62 -17.54
CA PRO A 118 -14.99 15.59 -16.89
C PRO A 118 -14.50 15.03 -15.55
N SER A 119 -13.20 14.80 -15.44
CA SER A 119 -12.59 14.11 -14.30
C SER A 119 -11.87 15.09 -13.38
N TYR A 120 -12.09 14.95 -12.08
CA TYR A 120 -11.49 15.74 -11.04
C TYR A 120 -10.87 14.81 -9.98
N GLN A 121 -9.87 15.32 -9.29
CA GLN A 121 -9.35 14.65 -8.09
C GLN A 121 -10.19 15.05 -6.87
N GLY A 122 -10.49 14.09 -6.02
CA GLY A 122 -11.06 14.35 -4.70
C GLY A 122 -9.99 14.82 -3.70
N ASP A 123 -10.46 15.25 -2.52
CA ASP A 123 -9.61 15.83 -1.48
C ASP A 123 -8.63 14.82 -0.87
N LEU A 124 -9.02 13.55 -0.74
CA LEU A 124 -8.15 12.49 -0.22
C LEU A 124 -7.02 12.22 -1.22
N VAL A 125 -7.36 12.04 -2.50
CA VAL A 125 -6.34 11.82 -3.56
C VAL A 125 -5.42 13.03 -3.67
N HIS A 126 -5.95 14.26 -3.64
CA HIS A 126 -5.13 15.48 -3.62
C HIS A 126 -4.17 15.50 -2.43
N THR A 127 -4.66 15.20 -1.22
CA THR A 127 -3.84 15.19 0.00
C THR A 127 -2.71 14.17 -0.10
N GLU A 128 -3.02 12.95 -0.54
CA GLU A 128 -2.04 11.87 -0.70
C GLU A 128 -0.97 12.23 -1.75
N VAL A 129 -1.37 12.78 -2.90
CA VAL A 129 -0.44 13.24 -3.95
C VAL A 129 0.45 14.36 -3.44
N GLU A 130 -0.09 15.33 -2.70
CA GLU A 130 0.71 16.43 -2.14
C GLU A 130 1.71 15.94 -1.09
N VAL A 131 1.33 14.98 -0.25
CA VAL A 131 2.26 14.34 0.70
C VAL A 131 3.39 13.64 -0.05
N LEU A 132 3.07 12.81 -1.04
CA LEU A 132 4.08 12.10 -1.83
C LEU A 132 4.97 13.03 -2.67
N ARG A 133 4.41 14.13 -3.18
CA ARG A 133 5.18 15.17 -3.87
C ARG A 133 6.19 15.80 -2.93
N LYS A 134 5.78 16.21 -1.73
CA LYS A 134 6.70 16.75 -0.70
C LYS A 134 7.82 15.77 -0.38
N LEU A 135 7.52 14.48 -0.29
CA LEU A 135 8.51 13.42 -0.04
C LEU A 135 9.49 13.18 -1.20
N THR A 136 9.18 13.62 -2.42
CA THR A 136 9.99 13.35 -3.61
C THR A 136 10.67 14.57 -4.21
N THR A 137 10.18 15.79 -3.96
CA THR A 137 10.70 17.02 -4.60
C THR A 137 11.07 18.14 -3.64
N ASP A 138 10.46 18.24 -2.45
CA ASP A 138 10.63 19.37 -1.51
C ASP A 138 10.78 18.87 -0.06
N THR A 139 11.84 18.09 0.19
CA THR A 139 12.07 17.48 1.50
C THR A 139 12.91 18.37 2.40
N GLN A 140 12.40 18.62 3.61
CA GLN A 140 13.21 19.27 4.64
C GLN A 140 14.20 18.27 5.23
N ARG A 141 15.47 18.69 5.32
CA ARG A 141 16.57 17.84 5.78
C ARG A 141 16.93 18.06 7.26
N PRO A 142 17.32 17.01 8.01
CA PRO A 142 17.57 15.64 7.53
C PRO A 142 16.28 14.90 7.18
N TYR A 143 16.26 14.26 6.00
CA TYR A 143 15.19 13.43 5.50
C TYR A 143 15.52 11.96 5.77
N VAL A 144 14.79 11.37 6.71
CA VAL A 144 14.94 9.99 7.13
C VAL A 144 13.80 9.15 6.54
N VAL A 145 14.15 8.03 5.92
CA VAL A 145 13.20 7.03 5.43
C VAL A 145 13.34 5.79 6.31
N VAL A 146 12.23 5.19 6.71
CA VAL A 146 12.17 3.89 7.39
C VAL A 146 11.49 2.92 6.44
N LEU A 147 12.19 1.85 6.04
CA LEU A 147 11.67 0.80 5.17
C LEU A 147 11.62 -0.52 5.93
N GLY A 148 10.45 -1.15 5.95
CA GLY A 148 10.26 -2.50 6.48
C GLY A 148 9.48 -3.39 5.53
N GLY A 149 8.85 -4.43 6.10
CA GLY A 149 8.14 -5.47 5.34
C GLY A 149 8.93 -6.78 5.26
N SER A 150 8.28 -7.83 4.78
CA SER A 150 8.83 -9.19 4.75
C SER A 150 9.70 -9.48 3.53
N LYS A 151 9.58 -8.69 2.46
CA LYS A 151 10.26 -8.88 1.17
C LYS A 151 10.91 -7.59 0.70
N VAL A 152 12.17 -7.67 0.29
CA VAL A 152 12.87 -6.56 -0.35
C VAL A 152 12.35 -6.30 -1.75
N SER A 153 11.89 -7.32 -2.47
CA SER A 153 11.36 -7.21 -3.84
C SER A 153 10.18 -6.23 -3.95
N ASP A 154 9.33 -6.18 -2.93
CA ASP A 154 8.20 -5.24 -2.83
C ASP A 154 8.65 -3.77 -2.64
N LYS A 155 9.91 -3.53 -2.25
CA LYS A 155 10.45 -2.21 -1.90
C LYS A 155 11.52 -1.68 -2.86
N LEU A 156 11.99 -2.49 -3.83
CA LEU A 156 13.11 -2.12 -4.71
C LEU A 156 12.91 -0.79 -5.44
N ALA A 157 11.75 -0.61 -6.08
CA ALA A 157 11.44 0.62 -6.82
C ALA A 157 11.38 1.85 -5.89
N VAL A 158 10.93 1.66 -4.63
CA VAL A 158 10.89 2.72 -3.62
C VAL A 158 12.31 3.07 -3.19
N ILE A 159 13.16 2.07 -2.91
CA ILE A 159 14.56 2.29 -2.56
C ILE A 159 15.30 3.02 -3.67
N ASP A 160 15.19 2.52 -4.91
CA ASP A 160 15.86 3.09 -6.09
C ASP A 160 15.54 4.58 -6.27
N ASN A 161 14.26 4.94 -6.09
CA ASN A 161 13.81 6.32 -6.21
C ASN A 161 14.26 7.22 -5.04
N LEU A 162 14.55 6.66 -3.87
CA LEU A 162 14.92 7.41 -2.66
C LEU A 162 16.44 7.56 -2.48
N ILE A 163 17.25 6.73 -3.15
CA ILE A 163 18.70 6.92 -3.22
C ILE A 163 19.02 8.29 -3.82
N GLY A 164 19.86 9.07 -3.14
CA GLY A 164 20.20 10.45 -3.47
C GLY A 164 19.17 11.50 -3.03
N LYS A 165 17.96 11.08 -2.62
CA LYS A 165 16.92 11.97 -2.10
C LYS A 165 16.89 11.96 -0.57
N ALA A 166 16.90 10.77 0.04
CA ALA A 166 16.98 10.60 1.48
C ALA A 166 18.41 10.84 1.98
N ASP A 167 18.54 11.48 3.15
CA ASP A 167 19.82 11.54 3.86
C ASP A 167 20.12 10.18 4.50
N THR A 168 19.10 9.52 5.05
CA THR A 168 19.24 8.23 5.72
C THR A 168 18.07 7.30 5.38
N ILE A 169 18.35 6.03 5.11
CA ILE A 169 17.37 4.95 4.97
C ILE A 169 17.62 3.90 6.07
N LEU A 170 16.67 3.76 6.98
CA LEU A 170 16.64 2.78 8.06
C LEU A 170 15.95 1.51 7.56
N VAL A 171 16.63 0.36 7.61
CA VAL A 171 16.11 -0.92 7.07
C VAL A 171 15.67 -1.83 8.20
N GLY A 172 14.41 -2.25 8.23
CA GLY A 172 13.87 -3.18 9.23
C GLY A 172 13.07 -4.31 8.60
N GLY A 173 12.31 -5.05 9.42
CA GLY A 173 11.46 -6.16 8.95
C GLY A 173 12.23 -7.32 8.33
N GLY A 174 11.53 -8.25 7.68
CA GLY A 174 12.15 -9.43 7.05
C GLY A 174 13.13 -9.07 5.92
N MET A 175 12.96 -7.92 5.26
CA MET A 175 13.89 -7.50 4.21
C MET A 175 15.31 -7.21 4.73
N LEU A 176 15.49 -6.89 6.01
CA LEU A 176 16.81 -6.62 6.61
C LEU A 176 17.78 -7.79 6.42
N PHE A 177 17.27 -9.03 6.43
CA PHE A 177 18.11 -10.23 6.30
C PHE A 177 18.69 -10.37 4.90
N THR A 178 18.03 -9.84 3.86
CA THR A 178 18.65 -9.79 2.52
C THR A 178 19.78 -8.76 2.47
N PHE A 179 19.70 -7.66 3.24
CA PHE A 179 20.81 -6.72 3.42
C PHE A 179 21.98 -7.34 4.20
N LEU A 180 21.71 -8.09 5.27
CA LEU A 180 22.74 -8.81 6.02
C LEU A 180 23.43 -9.88 5.15
N ALA A 181 22.66 -10.64 4.37
CA ALA A 181 23.20 -11.62 3.43
C ALA A 181 24.03 -10.95 2.33
N ALA A 182 23.60 -9.80 1.82
CA ALA A 182 24.36 -9.00 0.86
C ALA A 182 25.72 -8.49 1.40
N ALA A 183 25.81 -8.28 2.72
CA ALA A 183 27.06 -7.97 3.43
C ALA A 183 27.89 -9.22 3.80
N GLY A 184 27.41 -10.43 3.47
CA GLY A 184 28.13 -11.69 3.69
C GLY A 184 27.82 -12.38 5.02
N HIS A 185 26.82 -11.92 5.77
CA HIS A 185 26.40 -12.54 7.03
C HIS A 185 25.37 -13.65 6.79
N LYS A 186 25.44 -14.70 7.60
CA LYS A 186 24.46 -15.77 7.57
C LYS A 186 23.23 -15.41 8.38
N VAL A 187 22.05 -15.67 7.83
CA VAL A 187 20.77 -15.25 8.42
C VAL A 187 19.92 -16.39 8.99
N ALA A 188 20.50 -17.58 9.13
CA ALA A 188 19.84 -18.78 9.67
C ALA A 188 18.50 -19.08 8.94
N GLY A 189 17.42 -19.34 9.67
CA GLY A 189 16.08 -19.60 9.12
C GLY A 189 15.27 -18.34 8.81
N SER A 190 15.89 -17.16 8.81
CA SER A 190 15.21 -15.89 8.55
C SER A 190 14.84 -15.72 7.07
N LEU A 191 13.87 -14.85 6.79
CA LEU A 191 13.43 -14.58 5.41
C LEU A 191 14.59 -14.08 4.55
N LEU A 192 14.76 -14.64 3.35
CA LEU A 192 15.84 -14.28 2.45
C LEU A 192 15.37 -14.35 1.00
N GLU A 193 15.63 -13.29 0.23
CA GLU A 193 15.47 -13.27 -1.23
C GLU A 193 16.86 -13.29 -1.88
N GLU A 194 17.43 -14.49 -2.01
CA GLU A 194 18.80 -14.68 -2.52
C GLU A 194 19.03 -14.06 -3.91
N ASP A 195 18.01 -14.10 -4.76
CA ASP A 195 18.01 -13.52 -6.10
C ASP A 195 18.11 -11.98 -6.10
N GLN A 196 17.80 -11.34 -4.97
CA GLN A 196 17.86 -9.89 -4.80
C GLN A 196 19.17 -9.39 -4.16
N ILE A 197 20.05 -10.30 -3.70
CA ILE A 197 21.35 -9.93 -3.13
C ILE A 197 22.17 -9.02 -4.06
N PRO A 198 22.32 -9.32 -5.37
CA PRO A 198 23.09 -8.45 -6.28
C PRO A 198 22.51 -7.04 -6.38
N VAL A 199 21.18 -6.90 -6.34
CA VAL A 199 20.49 -5.62 -6.40
C VAL A 199 20.73 -4.82 -5.12
N VAL A 200 20.65 -5.47 -3.96
CA VAL A 200 20.94 -4.82 -2.67
C VAL A 200 22.39 -4.37 -2.59
N GLN A 201 23.34 -5.16 -3.09
CA GLN A 201 24.76 -4.75 -3.15
C GLN A 201 24.97 -3.51 -4.04
N ASP A 202 24.33 -3.46 -5.21
CA ASP A 202 24.32 -2.26 -6.06
C ASP A 202 23.74 -1.04 -5.32
N TYR A 203 22.63 -1.22 -4.60
CA TYR A 203 21.98 -0.14 -3.86
C TYR A 203 22.88 0.44 -2.77
N LEU A 204 23.56 -0.41 -2.00
CA LEU A 204 24.51 0.02 -0.98
C LEU A 204 25.66 0.85 -1.58
N GLN A 205 26.15 0.45 -2.75
CA GLN A 205 27.21 1.19 -3.47
C GLN A 205 26.70 2.54 -4.01
N ARG A 206 25.55 2.54 -4.71
CA ARG A 206 24.97 3.76 -5.27
C ARG A 206 24.56 4.76 -4.20
N ALA A 207 24.02 4.29 -3.07
CA ALA A 207 23.66 5.15 -1.96
C ALA A 207 24.86 5.87 -1.35
N ALA A 208 25.96 5.16 -1.11
CA ALA A 208 27.20 5.78 -0.67
C ALA A 208 27.70 6.86 -1.64
N ALA A 209 27.63 6.60 -2.95
CA ALA A 209 28.02 7.57 -3.98
C ALA A 209 27.06 8.78 -4.07
N ALA A 210 25.78 8.57 -3.75
CA ALA A 210 24.74 9.60 -3.81
C ALA A 210 24.53 10.37 -2.48
N GLY A 211 25.30 10.04 -1.44
CA GLY A 211 25.19 10.69 -0.13
C GLY A 211 24.00 10.23 0.71
N THR A 212 23.43 9.06 0.41
CA THR A 212 22.39 8.41 1.22
C THR A 212 23.02 7.35 2.11
N GLU A 213 22.83 7.45 3.43
CA GLU A 213 23.28 6.46 4.40
C GLU A 213 22.24 5.35 4.57
N PHE A 214 22.60 4.09 4.35
CA PHE A 214 21.80 2.96 4.82
C PHE A 214 22.19 2.60 6.26
N VAL A 215 21.20 2.51 7.14
CA VAL A 215 21.38 1.99 8.50
C VAL A 215 20.69 0.64 8.60
N VAL A 216 21.51 -0.41 8.67
CA VAL A 216 21.09 -1.80 8.86
C VAL A 216 21.17 -2.15 10.35
N PRO A 217 20.24 -2.95 10.90
CA PRO A 217 20.25 -3.33 12.31
C PRO A 217 21.54 -4.04 12.72
N THR A 218 22.05 -3.72 13.90
CA THR A 218 23.27 -4.31 14.49
C THR A 218 22.96 -5.48 15.43
N ASP A 219 21.73 -5.54 15.92
CA ASP A 219 21.19 -6.59 16.77
C ASP A 219 19.77 -6.95 16.33
N VAL A 220 19.39 -8.21 16.54
CA VAL A 220 18.10 -8.76 16.12
C VAL A 220 17.53 -9.67 17.21
N VAL A 221 16.21 -9.69 17.30
CA VAL A 221 15.49 -10.67 18.13
C VAL A 221 15.27 -11.93 17.31
N VAL A 222 15.90 -13.02 17.73
CA VAL A 222 15.81 -14.34 17.10
C VAL A 222 14.90 -15.22 17.94
N ALA A 223 13.99 -15.93 17.28
CA ALA A 223 13.04 -16.83 17.92
C ALA A 223 13.19 -18.26 17.40
N SER A 224 12.74 -19.22 18.22
CA SER A 224 12.67 -20.65 17.90
C SER A 224 11.66 -20.99 16.80
N LYS A 225 10.57 -20.22 16.68
CA LYS A 225 9.46 -20.40 15.71
C LYS A 225 8.67 -19.11 15.54
N PHE A 226 7.87 -19.02 14.47
CA PHE A 226 6.91 -17.94 14.27
C PHE A 226 5.63 -18.18 15.10
N ALA A 227 5.68 -17.85 16.39
CA ALA A 227 4.53 -17.97 17.29
C ALA A 227 4.65 -16.98 18.47
N ALA A 228 3.51 -16.58 19.04
CA ALA A 228 3.47 -15.65 20.16
C ALA A 228 4.11 -16.21 21.46
N ASP A 229 4.20 -17.54 21.58
CA ASP A 229 4.78 -18.26 22.71
C ASP A 229 6.23 -18.72 22.46
N ALA A 230 6.88 -18.26 21.40
CA ALA A 230 8.22 -18.70 21.04
C ALA A 230 9.27 -18.21 22.04
N GLU A 231 10.18 -19.10 22.46
CA GLU A 231 11.42 -18.68 23.10
C GLU A 231 12.20 -17.79 22.13
N HIS A 232 12.77 -16.70 22.68
CA HIS A 232 13.52 -15.72 21.91
C HIS A 232 14.71 -15.18 22.71
N GLU A 233 15.70 -14.67 21.99
CA GLU A 233 16.85 -13.96 22.54
C GLU A 233 17.31 -12.87 21.57
N THR A 234 18.10 -11.94 22.07
CA THR A 234 18.72 -10.89 21.26
C THR A 234 20.16 -11.25 20.99
N VAL A 235 20.56 -11.22 19.72
CA VAL A 235 21.94 -11.50 19.27
C VAL A 235 22.42 -10.43 18.31
N SER A 236 23.73 -10.39 18.06
CA SER A 236 24.29 -9.58 16.98
C SER A 236 23.71 -10.00 15.63
N ALA A 237 23.34 -9.02 14.80
CA ALA A 237 22.83 -9.23 13.45
C ALA A 237 23.85 -9.94 12.54
N GLU A 238 25.14 -9.83 12.83
CA GLU A 238 26.21 -10.49 12.07
C GLU A 238 26.42 -11.96 12.50
N ALA A 239 25.80 -12.39 13.60
CA ALA A 239 26.03 -13.68 14.25
C ALA A 239 24.73 -14.41 14.62
N ILE A 240 23.70 -14.33 13.77
CA ILE A 240 22.37 -14.95 14.01
C ILE A 240 22.47 -16.46 14.26
N GLU A 241 23.32 -17.18 13.52
CA GLU A 241 23.58 -18.61 13.74
C GLU A 241 24.25 -18.92 15.08
N GLY A 242 24.81 -17.91 15.76
CA GLY A 242 25.36 -18.03 17.11
C GLY A 242 24.31 -18.06 18.21
N SER A 243 23.03 -17.86 17.87
CA SER A 243 21.93 -18.01 18.81
C SER A 243 21.79 -19.43 19.35
N SER A 244 21.09 -19.59 20.47
CA SER A 244 20.71 -20.88 21.06
C SER A 244 19.89 -21.77 20.10
N PHE A 245 19.32 -21.18 19.04
CA PHE A 245 18.55 -21.87 18.01
C PHE A 245 19.38 -22.31 16.79
N GLY A 246 20.64 -21.85 16.69
CA GLY A 246 21.54 -22.16 15.59
C GLY A 246 20.98 -21.78 14.21
N ALA A 247 21.25 -22.62 13.20
CA ALA A 247 20.76 -22.42 11.83
C ALA A 247 19.23 -22.44 11.68
N ARG A 248 18.48 -22.87 12.71
CA ARG A 248 17.00 -22.88 12.70
C ARG A 248 16.39 -21.61 13.29
N GLY A 249 17.18 -20.75 13.92
CA GLY A 249 16.71 -19.49 14.49
C GLY A 249 16.13 -18.59 13.40
N ILE A 250 15.03 -17.91 13.71
CA ILE A 250 14.35 -16.99 12.79
C ILE A 250 14.37 -15.60 13.41
N GLY A 251 15.00 -14.63 12.75
CA GLY A 251 14.92 -13.23 13.15
C GLY A 251 13.54 -12.65 12.87
N LEU A 252 12.90 -12.08 13.90
CA LEU A 252 11.52 -11.60 13.82
C LEU A 252 11.36 -10.12 14.16
N ASP A 253 12.37 -9.50 14.77
CA ASP A 253 12.36 -8.07 15.08
C ASP A 253 13.79 -7.51 15.15
N ILE A 254 13.91 -6.18 15.08
CA ILE A 254 15.17 -5.50 15.40
C ILE A 254 15.42 -5.57 16.90
N GLY A 255 16.70 -5.64 17.29
CA GLY A 255 17.06 -5.60 18.69
C GLY A 255 16.99 -4.19 19.30
N PRO A 256 17.09 -4.09 20.64
CA PRO A 256 17.02 -2.83 21.37
C PRO A 256 18.06 -1.80 20.94
N ASP A 257 19.28 -2.21 20.58
CA ASP A 257 20.34 -1.26 20.20
C ASP A 257 20.02 -0.64 18.83
N SER A 258 19.55 -1.46 17.89
CA SER A 258 19.08 -1.02 16.56
C SER A 258 17.87 -0.11 16.68
N ALA A 259 16.91 -0.45 17.57
CA ALA A 259 15.75 0.40 17.84
C ALA A 259 16.16 1.76 18.42
N ALA A 260 17.12 1.80 19.35
CA ALA A 260 17.66 3.04 19.90
C ALA A 260 18.39 3.87 18.85
N ALA A 261 19.17 3.23 17.98
CA ALA A 261 19.83 3.88 16.85
C ALA A 261 18.80 4.50 15.90
N PHE A 262 17.78 3.74 15.48
CA PHE A 262 16.72 4.23 14.59
C PHE A 262 15.99 5.42 15.22
N ALA A 263 15.60 5.32 16.50
CA ALA A 263 14.94 6.40 17.23
C ALA A 263 15.79 7.69 17.27
N ALA A 264 17.11 7.58 17.44
CA ALA A 264 18.01 8.72 17.42
C ALA A 264 18.03 9.44 16.06
N ARG A 265 18.04 8.70 14.94
CA ARG A 265 17.99 9.30 13.58
C ARG A 265 16.65 9.96 13.31
N ILE A 266 15.56 9.28 13.67
CA ILE A 266 14.19 9.80 13.53
C ILE A 266 14.02 11.10 14.33
N LYS A 267 14.51 11.15 15.58
CA LYS A 267 14.40 12.35 16.43
C LYS A 267 15.16 13.56 15.86
N GLY A 268 16.23 13.34 15.12
CA GLY A 268 17.01 14.38 14.44
C GLY A 268 16.43 14.83 13.10
N ALA A 269 15.46 14.09 12.55
CA ALA A 269 14.92 14.34 11.22
C ALA A 269 14.00 15.57 11.19
N LYS A 270 13.99 16.27 10.06
CA LYS A 270 12.95 17.28 9.74
C LYS A 270 11.80 16.67 8.96
N THR A 271 12.09 15.64 8.17
CA THR A 271 11.10 14.86 7.43
C THR A 271 11.31 13.38 7.71
N VAL A 272 10.24 12.65 7.99
CA VAL A 272 10.26 11.19 8.16
C VAL A 272 9.24 10.58 7.21
N PHE A 273 9.66 9.59 6.43
CA PHE A 273 8.76 8.72 5.67
C PHE A 273 8.93 7.28 6.14
N TRP A 274 7.85 6.61 6.53
CA TRP A 274 7.89 5.23 6.99
C TRP A 274 6.97 4.36 6.13
N ASN A 275 7.55 3.33 5.49
CA ASN A 275 6.85 2.39 4.60
C ASN A 275 7.18 0.91 4.85
#